data_AF-A0A3M0Z5Q9-F1
#
_entry.id   AF-A0A3M0Z5Q9-F1
#
_cell.length_a   1.000
_cell.length_b   1.000
_cell.length_c   1.000
_cell.angle_alpha   90.00
_cell.angle_beta   90.00
_cell.angle_gamma   90.00
#
_symmetry.space_group_name_H-M   'P 1'
#
loop_
_entity.id
_entity.type
_entity.pdbx_description
1 polymer ?
#
loop_
_entity_poly.entity_id
_entity_poly.type
_entity_poly.pdbx_seq_one_letter_code
_entity_poly.pdbx_strand_id
1 'polypeptide(L)'
;MREIRKKENSVMAEKVISCRAVKKYLFDFVEGELPEDLQRMIEAHIGECEACNRLVVSYRLSIESARIRLQRDEKMPDECKVDIIRQLTDTIDDV
;
A
#
# COMPACT_ATOMS: atom_id res chain seq x y z
N MET A 1 0.17 -25.68 -13.27
CA MET A 1 0.17 -24.61 -14.29
C MET A 1 -1.01 -23.70 -13.99
N ARG A 2 -0.78 -22.47 -13.52
CA ARG A 2 -1.82 -21.47 -13.28
C ARG A 2 -1.66 -20.39 -14.34
N GLU A 3 -2.39 -20.54 -15.44
CA GLU A 3 -2.45 -19.59 -16.55
C GLU A 3 -3.60 -18.61 -16.30
N ILE A 4 -3.37 -17.49 -15.60
CA ILE A 4 -4.30 -16.35 -15.61
C ILE A 4 -3.47 -15.05 -15.52
N ARG A 5 -3.82 -14.07 -16.37
CA ARG A 5 -3.26 -12.71 -16.58
C ARG A 5 -2.10 -12.55 -17.58
N LYS A 6 -2.33 -12.96 -18.83
CA LYS A 6 -1.80 -12.23 -20.01
C LYS A 6 -2.98 -11.57 -20.71
N LYS A 7 -2.78 -10.32 -21.17
CA LYS A 7 -3.74 -9.39 -21.79
C LYS A 7 -4.60 -8.68 -20.73
N GLU A 8 -4.65 -7.35 -20.61
CA GLU A 8 -4.54 -6.26 -21.58
C GLU A 8 -4.05 -4.99 -20.86
N ASN A 9 -2.98 -4.35 -21.32
CA ASN A 9 -3.00 -2.91 -21.63
C ASN A 9 -1.67 -2.47 -22.30
N SER A 10 -1.59 -2.73 -23.60
CA SER A 10 -0.81 -1.91 -24.50
C SER A 10 -1.67 -0.68 -24.82
N VAL A 11 -1.44 0.44 -24.13
CA VAL A 11 -1.83 1.77 -24.62
C VAL A 11 -0.80 2.80 -24.15
N MET A 12 0.08 3.15 -25.08
CA MET A 12 1.01 4.28 -25.02
C MET A 12 0.23 5.54 -25.44
N ALA A 13 0.06 6.52 -24.54
CA ALA A 13 -0.24 7.93 -24.82
C ALA A 13 -0.43 8.69 -23.49
N GLU A 14 0.58 9.46 -23.09
CA GLU A 14 0.51 10.68 -22.27
C GLU A 14 -0.66 10.78 -21.26
N LYS A 15 -0.75 9.81 -20.34
CA LYS A 15 -1.82 9.79 -19.34
C LYS A 15 -1.23 10.20 -18.01
N VAL A 16 -1.39 11.46 -17.62
CA VAL A 16 -1.04 11.92 -16.27
C VAL A 16 -1.74 11.00 -15.26
N ILE A 17 -0.97 10.33 -14.42
CA ILE A 17 -1.53 9.45 -13.40
C ILE A 17 -2.19 10.28 -12.30
N SER A 18 -3.35 9.83 -11.83
CA SER A 18 -4.09 10.51 -10.75
C SER A 18 -3.74 9.95 -9.38
N CYS A 19 -3.95 10.72 -8.32
CA CYS A 19 -3.79 10.24 -6.94
C CYS A 19 -4.65 8.99 -6.66
N ARG A 20 -5.83 8.88 -7.28
CA ARG A 20 -6.69 7.69 -7.18
C ARG A 20 -6.03 6.46 -7.80
N ALA A 21 -5.35 6.62 -8.94
CA ALA A 21 -4.62 5.53 -9.56
C ALA A 21 -3.41 5.11 -8.72
N VAL A 22 -2.67 6.05 -8.11
CA VAL A 22 -1.60 5.73 -7.16
C VAL A 22 -2.12 4.88 -6.01
N LYS A 23 -3.24 5.28 -5.37
CA LYS A 23 -3.89 4.47 -4.31
C LYS A 23 -4.26 3.07 -4.78
N LYS A 24 -4.77 2.95 -6.01
CA LYS A 24 -5.18 1.67 -6.60
C LYS A 24 -4.00 0.72 -6.82
N TYR A 25 -2.86 1.23 -7.26
CA TYR A 25 -1.69 0.44 -7.63
C TYR A 25 -0.57 0.48 -6.57
N LEU A 26 -0.86 0.99 -5.37
CA LEU A 26 0.15 1.24 -4.33
C LEU A 26 0.92 -0.03 -3.93
N PHE A 27 0.22 -1.14 -3.74
CA PHE A 27 0.82 -2.42 -3.37
C PHE A 27 1.78 -2.92 -4.45
N ASP A 28 1.26 -3.11 -5.67
CA ASP A 28 2.04 -3.58 -6.83
C ASP A 28 3.24 -2.66 -7.12
N PHE A 29 3.08 -1.34 -6.94
CA PHE A 29 4.16 -0.36 -7.09
C PHE A 29 5.28 -0.57 -6.08
N VAL A 30 4.94 -0.80 -4.80
CA VAL A 30 5.93 -0.99 -3.74
C VAL A 30 6.63 -2.35 -3.84
N GLU A 31 5.93 -3.38 -4.30
CA GLU A 31 6.51 -4.71 -4.56
C GLU A 31 7.28 -4.77 -5.91
N GLY A 32 7.17 -3.74 -6.76
CA GLY A 32 7.86 -3.69 -8.05
C GLY A 32 7.28 -4.64 -9.11
N GLU A 33 6.00 -4.99 -8.98
CA GLU A 33 5.29 -5.91 -9.88
C GLU A 33 4.59 -5.17 -11.03
N LEU A 34 4.70 -3.84 -11.08
CA LEU A 34 4.11 -3.04 -12.15
C LEU A 34 4.95 -3.06 -13.42
N PRO A 35 4.31 -2.90 -14.60
CA PRO A 35 5.03 -2.60 -15.84
C PRO A 35 5.88 -1.32 -15.70
N GLU A 36 7.06 -1.30 -16.32
CA GLU A 36 8.04 -0.20 -16.20
C GLU A 36 7.44 1.19 -16.51
N ASP A 37 6.59 1.28 -17.52
CA ASP A 37 5.93 2.53 -17.89
C ASP A 37 5.04 3.07 -16.74
N LEU A 38 4.29 2.18 -16.09
CA LEU A 38 3.41 2.55 -14.99
C LEU A 38 4.20 2.86 -13.72
N GLN A 39 5.31 2.16 -13.49
CA GLN A 39 6.28 2.46 -12.43
C GLN A 39 6.77 3.90 -12.56
N ARG A 40 7.28 4.28 -13.74
CA ARG A 40 7.78 5.62 -14.04
C ARG A 40 6.72 6.70 -13.91
N MET A 41 5.49 6.42 -14.34
CA MET A 41 4.38 7.35 -14.20
C MET A 41 4.04 7.63 -12.72
N ILE A 42 4.02 6.60 -11.87
CA ILE A 42 3.80 6.77 -10.43
C ILE A 42 4.97 7.54 -9.82
N GLU A 43 6.21 7.20 -10.16
CA GLU A 43 7.42 7.90 -9.69
C GLU A 43 7.40 9.39 -10.00
N ALA A 44 7.05 9.76 -11.24
CA ALA A 44 6.90 11.15 -11.64
C ALA A 44 5.83 11.86 -10.79
N HIS A 45 4.66 11.24 -10.61
CA HIS A 45 3.58 11.84 -9.82
C HIS A 45 3.92 12.02 -8.35
N ILE A 46 4.58 11.06 -7.70
CA ILE A 46 4.99 11.19 -6.29
C ILE A 46 6.16 12.17 -6.11
N GLY A 47 6.89 12.49 -7.18
CA GLY A 47 7.87 13.57 -7.19
C GLY A 47 7.22 14.95 -7.07
N GLU A 48 6.01 15.12 -7.61
CA GLU A 48 5.30 16.40 -7.63
C GLU A 48 4.17 16.48 -6.58
N CYS A 49 3.56 15.36 -6.21
CA CYS A 49 2.44 15.29 -5.27
C CYS A 49 2.88 14.80 -3.89
N GLU A 50 3.06 15.75 -2.97
CA GLU A 50 3.49 15.47 -1.59
C GLU A 50 2.54 14.51 -0.85
N ALA A 51 1.23 14.61 -1.07
CA ALA A 51 0.25 13.74 -0.44
C ALA A 51 0.41 12.27 -0.86
N CYS A 52 0.68 12.03 -2.14
CA CYS A 52 0.95 10.68 -2.66
C CYS A 52 2.32 10.17 -2.22
N ASN A 53 3.32 11.06 -2.13
CA ASN A 53 4.63 10.72 -1.58
C ASN A 53 4.51 10.22 -0.13
N ARG A 54 3.85 10.99 0.74
CA ARG A 54 3.61 10.61 2.14
C ARG A 54 2.88 9.27 2.25
N LEU A 55 1.89 9.03 1.38
CA LEU A 55 1.18 7.76 1.34
C LEU A 55 2.12 6.59 1.02
N VAL A 56 2.96 6.71 -0.01
CA VAL A 56 3.93 5.67 -0.39
C VAL A 56 4.93 5.42 0.74
N VAL A 57 5.47 6.48 1.34
CA VAL A 57 6.42 6.37 2.46
C VAL A 57 5.76 5.67 3.64
N SER A 58 4.57 6.10 4.06
CA SER A 58 3.84 5.47 5.15
C SER A 58 3.59 3.99 4.88
N TYR A 59 3.21 3.64 3.66
CA TYR A 59 2.94 2.25 3.28
C TYR A 59 4.19 1.38 3.36
N ARG A 60 5.33 1.87 2.85
CA ARG A 60 6.63 1.19 2.95
C ARG A 60 7.04 0.96 4.41
N LEU A 61 6.87 1.98 5.26
CA LEU A 61 7.17 1.87 6.70
C LEU A 61 6.28 0.84 7.40
N SER A 62 5.00 0.76 7.05
CA SER A 62 4.09 -0.24 7.60
C SER A 62 4.52 -1.67 7.23
N ILE A 63 4.90 -1.90 5.98
CA ILE A 63 5.43 -3.20 5.53
C ILE A 63 6.72 -3.53 6.28
N GLU A 64 7.66 -2.59 6.37
CA GLU A 64 8.95 -2.83 7.02
C GLU A 64 8.78 -3.12 8.52
N SER A 65 7.91 -2.37 9.20
CA SER A 65 7.59 -2.60 10.61
C SER A 65 6.98 -3.98 10.84
N ALA A 66 6.10 -4.42 9.94
CA ALA A 66 5.53 -5.76 9.98
C ALA A 66 6.60 -6.83 9.73
N ARG A 67 7.49 -6.65 8.74
CA ARG A 67 8.60 -7.56 8.45
C ARG A 67 9.53 -7.73 9.65
N ILE A 68 9.96 -6.63 10.28
CA ILE A 68 10.81 -6.64 11.48
C ILE A 68 10.10 -7.36 12.63
N ARG A 69 8.80 -7.10 12.83
CA ARG A 69 8.05 -7.73 13.93
C ARG A 69 7.86 -9.23 13.69
N LEU A 70 7.58 -9.66 12.46
CA LEU A 70 7.41 -11.07 12.11
C LEU A 70 8.70 -11.90 12.25
N GLN A 71 9.87 -11.26 12.16
CA GLN A 71 11.15 -11.92 12.43
C GLN A 71 11.37 -12.20 13.93
N ARG A 72 10.61 -11.55 14.82
CA ARG A 72 10.63 -11.79 16.26
C ARG A 72 9.52 -12.79 16.57
N ASP A 73 9.86 -13.99 17.05
CA ASP A 73 8.88 -14.99 17.54
C ASP A 73 8.30 -14.59 18.91
N GLU A 74 7.88 -13.33 19.02
CA GLU A 74 7.37 -12.73 20.24
C GLU A 74 5.90 -12.43 20.01
N LYS A 75 5.06 -13.23 20.68
CA LYS A 75 3.61 -13.08 20.62
C LYS A 75 3.20 -11.73 21.19
N MET A 76 2.20 -11.11 20.58
CA MET A 76 1.54 -9.96 21.19
C MET A 76 0.88 -10.40 22.52
N PRO A 77 1.17 -9.72 23.64
CA PRO A 77 0.53 -10.01 24.92
C PRO A 77 -1.00 -9.96 24.81
N ASP A 78 -1.69 -10.85 25.51
CA ASP A 78 -3.15 -10.97 25.41
C ASP A 78 -3.88 -9.75 25.98
N GLU A 79 -3.30 -9.09 26.98
CA GLU A 79 -3.79 -7.81 27.53
C GLU A 79 -3.87 -6.72 26.45
N CYS A 80 -2.87 -6.63 25.56
CA CYS A 80 -2.89 -5.68 24.45
C CYS A 80 -4.03 -5.96 23.45
N LYS A 81 -4.41 -7.23 23.24
CA LYS A 81 -5.54 -7.57 22.35
C LYS A 81 -6.85 -7.06 22.91
N VAL A 82 -7.07 -7.27 24.22
CA VAL A 82 -8.29 -6.85 24.91
C VAL A 82 -8.42 -5.32 24.87
N ASP A 83 -7.32 -4.60 25.11
CA ASP A 83 -7.33 -3.13 25.09
C ASP A 83 -7.62 -2.55 23.70
N ILE A 84 -7.04 -3.13 22.63
CA ILE A 84 -7.31 -2.69 21.25
C ILE A 84 -8.79 -2.93 20.90
N ILE A 85 -9.33 -4.11 21.22
CA ILE A 85 -10.75 -4.43 20.95
C ILE A 85 -11.66 -3.44 21.67
N ARG A 86 -11.39 -3.15 22.95
CA ARG A 86 -12.17 -2.19 23.73
C ARG A 86 -12.16 -0.81 23.08
N GLN A 87 -10.98 -0.28 22.74
CA GLN A 87 -10.87 1.05 22.12
C GLN A 87 -11.57 1.15 20.77
N LEU A 88 -11.49 0.12 19.93
CA LEU A 88 -12.15 0.12 18.62
C LEU A 88 -13.67 0.00 18.74
N THR A 89 -14.17 -0.72 19.75
CA THR A 89 -15.61 -0.90 19.98
C THR A 89 -16.24 0.36 20.59
N ASP A 90 -15.57 0.99 21.55
CA ASP A 90 -16.02 2.23 22.20
C ASP A 90 -16.14 3.40 21.19
N THR A 91 -15.44 3.34 20.06
CA THR A 91 -15.46 4.39 19.02
C THR A 91 -16.60 4.20 18.00
N ILE A 92 -17.23 3.01 17.94
CA ILE A 92 -18.28 2.70 16.96
C ILE A 92 -19.67 3.13 17.45
N ASP A 93 -19.86 3.30 18.76
CA ASP A 93 -21.16 3.66 19.35
C ASP A 93 -21.45 5.19 19.35
N ASP A 94 -20.50 6.02 18.88
CA ASP A 94 -20.58 7.50 18.86
C ASP A 94 -20.92 8.12 17.48
N VAL A 95 -21.41 7.34 16.50
CA VAL A 95 -21.83 7.82 15.16
C VAL A 95 -23.21 7.29 14.77
#